data_AF-A0A6I4TR58-F1
#
_entry.id   AF-A0A6I4TR58-F1
#
_cell.length_a   1.000
_cell.length_b   1.000
_cell.length_c   1.000
_cell.angle_alpha   90.00
_cell.angle_beta   90.00
_cell.angle_gamma   90.00
#
_symmetry.space_group_name_H-M   'P 1'
#
loop_
_entity.id
_entity.type
_entity.pdbx_description
1 polymer ?
#
loop_
_entity_poly.entity_id
_entity_poly.type
_entity_poly.pdbx_seq_one_letter_code
_entity_poly.pdbx_strand_id
1 'polypeptide(L)'
;MASPSISAIFKAVTPAIANQRVLHVALVGGLGLALAACGGGGGRPKADIAASQVNAIGVNSYLWRAALETLSFMPLTQADSTGGVIVTDWYSSPDAPTERVKLSVTILDQDLRADAVRVAASREVQQGGAWVQAPVQAATVQKLEDIILTKARDLRRSAIG
;
A
#
# COMPACT_ATOMS: atom_id res chain seq x y z
N MET A 1 -23.37 -3.00 46.57
CA MET A 1 -22.11 -2.23 46.74
C MET A 1 -21.87 -1.44 45.48
N ALA A 2 -21.65 -0.14 45.63
CA ALA A 2 -21.70 0.86 44.57
C ALA A 2 -20.33 1.53 44.38
N SER A 3 -20.11 2.03 43.15
CA SER A 3 -19.30 3.22 42.80
C SER A 3 -17.78 3.06 42.53
N PRO A 4 -17.11 4.01 41.81
CA PRO A 4 -16.76 3.88 40.38
C PRO A 4 -15.36 4.44 39.95
N SER A 5 -15.08 4.36 38.64
CA SER A 5 -14.34 5.28 37.73
C SER A 5 -13.09 6.07 38.18
N ILE A 6 -11.96 5.85 37.49
CA ILE A 6 -10.79 6.76 37.45
C ILE A 6 -10.74 7.41 36.07
N SER A 7 -11.51 8.49 35.92
CA SER A 7 -11.37 9.48 34.87
C SER A 7 -11.11 10.81 35.56
N ALA A 8 -9.84 11.18 35.77
CA ALA A 8 -9.40 12.55 36.08
C ALA A 8 -7.90 12.61 36.42
N ILE A 9 -7.00 12.45 35.45
CA ILE A 9 -5.65 13.01 35.60
C ILE A 9 -5.24 13.68 34.28
N PHE A 10 -4.93 14.96 34.43
CA PHE A 10 -4.24 15.87 33.50
C PHE A 10 -5.08 16.70 32.52
N LYS A 11 -5.30 17.94 32.96
CA LYS A 11 -5.84 19.09 32.25
C LYS A 11 -4.66 19.98 31.83
N ALA A 12 -4.75 20.51 30.60
CA ALA A 12 -4.16 21.76 30.11
C ALA A 12 -2.63 21.88 29.94
N VAL A 13 -2.19 21.84 28.68
CA VAL A 13 -1.24 22.85 28.12
C VAL A 13 -1.63 23.12 26.65
N THR A 14 -2.10 24.34 26.40
CA THR A 14 -2.05 25.08 25.12
C THR A 14 -1.54 26.48 25.50
N PRO A 15 -0.85 27.29 24.64
CA PRO A 15 -1.24 27.57 23.25
C PRO A 15 -0.10 27.89 22.23
N ALA A 16 -0.52 28.08 20.98
CA ALA A 16 -0.06 29.09 20.01
C ALA A 16 1.42 29.14 19.57
N ILE A 17 1.68 28.72 18.32
CA ILE A 17 2.62 29.42 17.41
C ILE A 17 1.96 29.50 16.03
N ALA A 18 1.30 30.63 15.77
CA ALA A 18 0.87 31.04 14.45
C ALA A 18 1.48 32.42 14.19
N ASN A 19 2.61 32.46 13.47
CA ASN A 19 3.16 33.71 12.93
C ASN A 19 4.21 33.39 11.86
N GLN A 20 3.86 33.59 10.59
CA GLN A 20 4.70 34.47 9.78
C GLN A 20 3.91 35.11 8.65
N ARG A 21 3.79 36.43 8.83
CA ARG A 21 3.30 37.43 7.89
C ARG A 21 4.30 37.48 6.73
N VAL A 22 3.82 37.32 5.50
CA VAL A 22 4.50 37.89 4.33
C VAL A 22 3.52 38.80 3.64
N LEU A 23 3.99 40.02 3.44
CA LEU A 23 3.25 41.23 3.19
C LEU A 23 3.88 41.83 1.91
N HIS A 24 3.03 42.23 0.95
CA HIS A 24 3.32 43.05 -0.25
C HIS A 24 4.04 42.30 -1.39
N VAL A 25 3.63 42.42 -2.65
CA VAL A 25 3.58 43.66 -3.45
C VAL A 25 2.56 43.53 -4.59
N ALA A 26 1.81 44.60 -4.83
CA ALA A 26 0.96 44.81 -5.98
C ALA A 26 1.77 45.20 -7.24
N LEU A 27 1.09 45.21 -8.39
CA LEU A 27 1.30 46.06 -9.58
C LEU A 27 1.80 45.36 -10.88
N VAL A 28 1.04 45.67 -11.95
CA VAL A 28 1.39 45.76 -13.38
C VAL A 28 1.37 44.49 -14.24
N GLY A 29 0.28 44.35 -15.01
CA GLY A 29 0.30 44.63 -16.45
C GLY A 29 0.81 43.54 -17.40
N GLY A 30 0.07 43.34 -18.49
CA GLY A 30 0.59 42.70 -19.70
C GLY A 30 -0.34 41.65 -20.30
N LEU A 31 -1.37 42.10 -21.00
CA LEU A 31 -2.04 41.31 -22.04
C LEU A 31 -1.03 41.07 -23.17
N GLY A 32 -0.58 39.82 -23.34
CA GLY A 32 0.34 39.41 -24.39
C GLY A 32 -0.09 38.09 -25.02
N LEU A 33 -0.90 38.20 -26.08
CA LEU A 33 -1.14 37.12 -27.04
C LEU A 33 0.16 36.83 -27.79
N ALA A 34 0.70 35.62 -27.65
CA ALA A 34 1.68 35.07 -28.57
C ALA A 34 1.43 33.57 -28.76
N LEU A 35 0.64 33.25 -29.80
CA LEU A 35 0.57 31.92 -30.39
C LEU A 35 1.90 31.65 -31.10
N ALA A 36 2.84 31.02 -30.39
CA ALA A 36 4.03 30.45 -30.98
C ALA A 36 3.88 28.93 -31.04
N ALA A 37 3.28 28.47 -32.14
CA ALA A 37 3.44 27.11 -32.61
C ALA A 37 4.92 26.92 -33.01
N CYS A 38 5.57 25.89 -32.47
CA CYS A 38 6.69 25.20 -33.11
C CYS A 38 6.81 23.80 -32.52
N GLY A 39 6.53 22.80 -33.34
CA GLY A 39 6.87 21.42 -33.06
C GLY A 39 8.39 21.22 -33.04
N GLY A 40 8.84 20.40 -32.10
CA GLY A 40 10.22 19.94 -32.00
C GLY A 40 10.24 18.75 -31.07
N GLY A 41 10.40 17.56 -31.64
CA GLY A 41 10.35 16.31 -30.91
C GLY A 41 11.54 16.10 -29.96
N GLY A 42 11.36 15.14 -29.06
CA GLY A 42 12.46 14.49 -28.37
C GLY A 42 12.45 14.66 -26.86
N GLY A 43 11.98 13.63 -26.17
CA GLY A 43 12.21 13.43 -24.74
C GLY A 43 10.98 13.61 -23.86
N ARG A 44 10.04 12.65 -23.91
CA ARG A 44 9.18 12.41 -22.74
C ARG A 44 10.11 12.21 -21.53
N PRO A 45 9.94 12.95 -20.42
CA PRO A 45 10.81 12.80 -19.27
C PRO A 45 10.80 11.34 -18.81
N LYS A 46 11.98 10.70 -18.85
CA LYS A 46 12.20 9.32 -18.34
C LYS A 46 12.02 9.23 -16.81
N ALA A 47 11.61 10.31 -16.16
CA ALA A 47 11.42 10.47 -14.73
C ALA A 47 10.19 9.70 -14.20
N ASP A 48 9.11 9.58 -14.97
CA ASP A 48 7.92 8.80 -14.54
C ASP A 48 8.18 7.29 -14.44
N ILE A 49 9.11 6.77 -15.26
CA ILE A 49 9.49 5.35 -15.24
C ILE A 49 10.41 5.04 -14.05
N ALA A 50 11.26 5.99 -13.64
CA ALA A 50 12.09 5.83 -12.44
C ALA A 50 11.27 6.00 -11.15
N ALA A 51 10.32 6.95 -11.12
CA ALA A 51 9.43 7.17 -9.99
C ALA A 51 8.45 6.00 -9.74
N SER A 52 8.13 5.21 -10.78
CA SER A 52 7.38 3.96 -10.64
C SER A 52 8.26 2.74 -10.33
N GLN A 53 9.58 2.85 -10.29
CA GLN A 53 10.41 1.71 -9.91
C GLN A 53 10.63 1.61 -8.40
N VAL A 54 10.59 2.72 -7.67
CA VAL A 54 10.77 2.74 -6.22
C VAL A 54 9.81 3.77 -5.65
N ASN A 55 8.84 3.35 -4.84
CA ASN A 55 8.12 4.30 -3.97
C ASN A 55 9.19 5.04 -3.16
N ALA A 56 9.04 6.33 -2.85
CA ALA A 56 10.10 7.25 -2.37
C ALA A 56 10.95 6.76 -1.18
N ILE A 57 10.60 5.60 -0.62
CA ILE A 57 11.21 4.93 0.50
C ILE A 57 11.34 3.42 0.18
N GLY A 58 12.21 3.05 -0.76
CA GLY A 58 12.88 1.73 -0.80
C GLY A 58 12.11 0.49 -1.29
N VAL A 59 10.84 0.57 -1.68
CA VAL A 59 10.04 -0.59 -2.14
C VAL A 59 9.67 -0.48 -3.62
N ASN A 60 9.70 -1.59 -4.37
CA ASN A 60 9.28 -1.58 -5.78
C ASN A 60 7.79 -1.24 -5.93
N SER A 61 7.48 -0.19 -6.70
CA SER A 61 6.08 0.27 -6.78
C SER A 61 5.15 -0.70 -7.53
N TYR A 62 5.68 -1.49 -8.48
CA TYR A 62 4.91 -2.52 -9.18
C TYR A 62 4.59 -3.70 -8.28
N LEU A 63 5.55 -4.16 -7.46
CA LEU A 63 5.29 -5.20 -6.45
C LEU A 63 4.25 -4.75 -5.44
N TRP A 64 4.39 -3.52 -4.94
CA TRP A 64 3.44 -2.91 -4.00
C TRP A 64 2.02 -2.84 -4.59
N ARG A 65 1.88 -2.30 -5.80
CA ARG A 65 0.58 -2.20 -6.48
C ARG A 65 -0.01 -3.57 -6.79
N ALA A 66 0.80 -4.51 -7.28
CA ALA A 66 0.34 -5.87 -7.59
C ALA A 66 -0.16 -6.61 -6.34
N ALA A 67 0.53 -6.47 -5.21
CA ALA A 67 0.13 -7.08 -3.95
C ALA A 67 -1.19 -6.51 -3.43
N LEU A 68 -1.34 -5.17 -3.43
CA LEU A 68 -2.59 -4.52 -3.05
C LEU A 68 -3.78 -4.93 -3.92
N GLU A 69 -3.60 -4.97 -5.25
CA GLU A 69 -4.65 -5.43 -6.17
C GLU A 69 -5.03 -6.89 -5.89
N THR A 70 -4.05 -7.76 -5.67
CA THR A 70 -4.27 -9.18 -5.42
C THR A 70 -5.02 -9.41 -4.11
N LEU A 71 -4.72 -8.63 -3.07
CA LEU A 71 -5.33 -8.77 -1.74
C LEU A 71 -6.59 -7.92 -1.55
N SER A 72 -7.00 -7.13 -2.55
CA SER A 72 -8.07 -6.13 -2.43
C SER A 72 -9.46 -6.70 -2.06
N PHE A 73 -9.65 -8.01 -2.16
CA PHE A 73 -10.87 -8.69 -1.74
C PHE A 73 -10.94 -8.96 -0.23
N MET A 74 -9.83 -8.77 0.50
CA MET A 74 -9.74 -8.92 1.96
C MET A 74 -9.59 -7.54 2.62
N PRO A 75 -10.18 -7.30 3.81
CA PRO A 75 -9.88 -6.11 4.60
C PRO A 75 -8.38 -6.07 4.98
N LEU A 76 -7.76 -4.90 4.85
CA LEU A 76 -6.36 -4.69 5.25
C LEU A 76 -6.30 -4.13 6.68
N THR A 77 -5.51 -4.76 7.55
CA THR A 77 -5.22 -4.24 8.90
C THR A 77 -3.96 -3.39 8.93
N GLN A 78 -3.04 -3.61 7.99
CA GLN A 78 -1.80 -2.86 7.87
C GLN A 78 -1.36 -2.79 6.40
N ALA A 79 -0.93 -1.61 5.96
CA ALA A 79 -0.29 -1.41 4.67
C ALA A 79 0.83 -0.37 4.83
N ASP A 80 2.04 -0.85 5.11
CA ASP A 80 3.24 -0.01 5.22
C ASP A 80 4.01 -0.04 3.90
N SER A 81 3.87 1.05 3.13
CA SER A 81 4.53 1.23 1.84
C SER A 81 6.03 1.52 1.93
N THR A 82 6.53 1.86 3.13
CA THR A 82 7.96 2.10 3.41
C THR A 82 8.66 0.78 3.72
N GLY A 83 8.06 -0.04 4.59
CA GLY A 83 8.59 -1.36 4.95
C GLY A 83 8.25 -2.48 3.97
N GLY A 84 7.34 -2.23 3.02
CA GLY A 84 6.89 -3.24 2.06
C GLY A 84 6.05 -4.34 2.70
N VAL A 85 5.34 -4.03 3.79
CA VAL A 85 4.54 -5.00 4.56
C VAL A 85 3.04 -4.71 4.41
N ILE A 86 2.29 -5.73 4.02
CA ILE A 86 0.83 -5.70 3.93
C ILE A 86 0.28 -6.84 4.78
N VAL A 87 -0.65 -6.54 5.67
CA VAL A 87 -1.31 -7.53 6.53
C VAL A 87 -2.81 -7.38 6.39
N THR A 88 -3.50 -8.49 6.13
CA THR A 88 -4.96 -8.55 6.06
C THR A 88 -5.56 -8.83 7.43
N ASP A 89 -6.86 -8.57 7.55
CA ASP A 89 -7.68 -9.16 8.62
C ASP A 89 -7.96 -10.64 8.32
N TRP A 90 -8.58 -11.32 9.27
CA TRP A 90 -9.20 -12.62 9.06
C TRP A 90 -10.37 -12.50 8.07
N TYR A 91 -10.35 -13.33 7.04
CA TYR A 91 -11.38 -13.39 6.02
C TYR A 91 -11.92 -14.82 5.89
N SER A 92 -13.25 -14.95 5.84
CA SER A 92 -13.96 -16.20 5.55
C SER A 92 -14.69 -16.06 4.21
N SER A 93 -14.43 -16.99 3.29
CA SER A 93 -15.15 -17.03 2.02
C SER A 93 -16.61 -17.47 2.27
N PRO A 94 -17.61 -16.92 1.56
CA PRO A 94 -18.98 -17.44 1.59
C PRO A 94 -19.09 -18.94 1.26
N ASP A 95 -18.17 -19.46 0.43
CA ASP A 95 -18.12 -20.89 0.07
C ASP A 95 -17.58 -21.78 1.20
N ALA A 96 -16.88 -21.19 2.18
CA ALA A 96 -16.26 -21.90 3.29
C ALA A 96 -16.36 -21.07 4.58
N PRO A 97 -17.57 -20.84 5.13
CA PRO A 97 -17.79 -19.96 6.29
C PRO A 97 -17.19 -20.52 7.59
N THR A 98 -16.92 -21.81 7.64
CA THR A 98 -16.26 -22.49 8.77
C THR A 98 -14.74 -22.38 8.71
N GLU A 99 -14.18 -21.64 7.77
CA GLU A 99 -12.76 -21.41 7.64
C GLU A 99 -12.46 -19.93 7.58
N ARG A 100 -11.35 -19.51 8.19
CA ARG A 100 -10.85 -18.15 8.06
C ARG A 100 -9.37 -18.15 7.77
N VAL A 101 -8.95 -17.21 6.94
CA VAL A 101 -7.57 -17.05 6.52
C VAL A 101 -7.13 -15.62 6.74
N LYS A 102 -5.91 -15.46 7.22
CA LYS A 102 -5.20 -14.19 7.29
C LYS A 102 -3.93 -14.30 6.45
N LEU A 103 -3.63 -13.25 5.69
CA LEU A 103 -2.44 -13.16 4.86
C LEU A 103 -1.53 -12.03 5.35
N SER A 104 -0.23 -12.26 5.24
CA SER A 104 0.81 -11.25 5.41
C SER A 104 1.75 -11.34 4.22
N VAL A 105 1.99 -10.21 3.57
CA VAL A 105 2.87 -10.10 2.41
C VAL A 105 4.00 -9.16 2.74
N THR A 106 5.22 -9.58 2.42
CA THR A 106 6.42 -8.77 2.59
C THR A 106 7.16 -8.69 1.28
N ILE A 107 7.46 -7.46 0.85
CA ILE A 107 8.30 -7.20 -0.31
C ILE A 107 9.73 -7.17 0.19
N LEU A 108 10.52 -8.10 -0.31
CA LEU A 108 11.90 -8.33 0.13
C LEU A 108 12.91 -7.61 -0.75
N ASP A 109 12.49 -7.17 -1.95
CA ASP A 109 13.40 -6.57 -2.89
C ASP A 109 12.79 -5.54 -3.85
N GLN A 110 13.68 -4.78 -4.48
CA GLN A 110 13.38 -3.79 -5.48
C GLN A 110 13.35 -4.37 -6.90
N ASP A 111 14.00 -5.51 -7.15
CA ASP A 111 14.00 -6.17 -8.45
C ASP A 111 12.83 -7.16 -8.59
N LEU A 112 12.31 -7.34 -9.82
CA LEU A 112 11.19 -8.27 -10.11
C LEU A 112 11.65 -9.74 -10.25
N ARG A 113 12.45 -10.21 -9.29
CA ARG A 113 12.94 -11.60 -9.22
C ARG A 113 11.92 -12.54 -8.57
N ALA A 114 12.21 -13.84 -8.59
CA ALA A 114 11.27 -14.87 -8.12
C ALA A 114 11.06 -14.88 -6.60
N ASP A 115 11.99 -14.35 -5.84
CA ASP A 115 12.01 -14.28 -4.38
C ASP A 115 11.83 -12.85 -3.85
N ALA A 116 11.39 -11.91 -4.71
CA ALA A 116 11.21 -10.50 -4.35
C ALA A 116 10.02 -10.25 -3.42
N VAL A 117 9.13 -11.24 -3.29
CA VAL A 117 7.94 -11.19 -2.44
C VAL A 117 7.87 -12.48 -1.66
N ARG A 118 7.41 -12.37 -0.40
CA ARG A 118 7.08 -13.51 0.43
C ARG A 118 5.68 -13.37 0.99
N VAL A 119 4.93 -14.47 0.96
CA VAL A 119 3.58 -14.55 1.52
C VAL A 119 3.60 -15.52 2.70
N ALA A 120 3.03 -15.08 3.81
CA ALA A 120 2.71 -15.93 4.95
C ALA A 120 1.19 -15.99 5.10
N ALA A 121 0.68 -17.18 5.38
CA ALA A 121 -0.75 -17.42 5.56
C ALA A 121 -1.00 -18.14 6.87
N SER A 122 -2.01 -17.70 7.60
CA SER A 122 -2.54 -18.39 8.77
C SER A 122 -3.97 -18.80 8.48
N ARG A 123 -4.33 -20.05 8.79
CA ARG A 123 -5.67 -20.57 8.59
C ARG A 123 -6.21 -21.16 9.89
N GLU A 124 -7.48 -20.90 10.14
CA GLU A 124 -8.22 -21.51 11.23
C GLU A 124 -9.52 -22.12 10.71
N VAL A 125 -9.93 -23.21 11.33
CA VAL A 125 -11.19 -23.89 11.05
C VAL A 125 -12.03 -23.89 12.31
N GLN A 126 -13.33 -23.66 12.14
CA GLN A 126 -14.28 -23.71 13.24
C GLN A 126 -14.58 -25.17 13.59
N GLN A 127 -14.23 -25.58 14.81
CA GLN A 127 -14.44 -26.93 15.33
C GLN A 127 -15.05 -26.82 16.73
N GLY A 128 -16.24 -27.39 16.93
CA GLY A 128 -16.92 -27.37 18.23
C GLY A 128 -17.22 -25.97 18.78
N GLY A 129 -17.44 -24.98 17.90
CA GLY A 129 -17.68 -23.58 18.28
C GLY A 129 -16.42 -22.77 18.57
N ALA A 130 -15.23 -23.37 18.52
CA ALA A 130 -13.95 -22.68 18.67
C ALA A 130 -13.19 -22.62 17.33
N TRP A 131 -12.34 -21.60 17.18
CA TRP A 131 -11.42 -21.51 16.04
C TRP A 131 -10.12 -22.22 16.39
N VAL A 132 -9.73 -23.18 15.54
CA VAL A 132 -8.54 -24.01 15.74
C VAL A 132 -7.61 -23.84 14.54
N GLN A 133 -6.32 -23.65 14.81
CA GLN A 133 -5.28 -23.54 13.78
C GLN A 133 -5.24 -24.79 12.90
N ALA A 134 -5.12 -24.55 11.60
CA ALA A 134 -5.04 -25.61 10.61
C ALA A 134 -3.98 -25.28 9.57
N PRO A 135 -3.32 -26.29 8.99
CA PRO A 135 -2.24 -26.06 8.05
C PRO A 135 -2.74 -25.37 6.77
N VAL A 136 -1.94 -24.45 6.26
CA VAL A 136 -2.10 -23.90 4.91
C VAL A 136 -1.26 -24.73 3.94
N GLN A 137 -1.84 -25.07 2.80
CA GLN A 137 -1.12 -25.78 1.75
C GLN A 137 -0.05 -24.87 1.14
N ALA A 138 1.19 -25.35 1.05
CA ALA A 138 2.29 -24.60 0.47
C ALA A 138 2.01 -24.15 -0.97
N ALA A 139 1.29 -24.97 -1.75
CA ALA A 139 0.88 -24.63 -3.11
C ALA A 139 0.00 -23.37 -3.18
N THR A 140 -0.84 -23.11 -2.18
CA THR A 140 -1.67 -21.90 -2.12
C THR A 140 -0.81 -20.66 -1.92
N VAL A 141 0.18 -20.74 -1.01
CA VAL A 141 1.10 -19.65 -0.73
C VAL A 141 1.94 -19.33 -1.97
N GLN A 142 2.54 -20.36 -2.58
CA GLN A 142 3.33 -20.20 -3.81
C GLN A 142 2.51 -19.60 -4.94
N LYS A 143 1.27 -20.06 -5.13
CA LYS A 143 0.38 -19.53 -6.17
C LYS A 143 0.09 -18.04 -5.95
N LEU A 144 -0.08 -17.59 -4.71
CA LEU A 144 -0.27 -16.17 -4.41
C LEU A 144 0.99 -15.35 -4.74
N GLU A 145 2.17 -15.84 -4.37
CA GLU A 145 3.46 -15.22 -4.74
C GLU A 145 3.60 -15.08 -6.26
N ASP A 146 3.33 -16.16 -7.00
CA ASP A 146 3.41 -16.19 -8.46
C ASP A 146 2.43 -15.20 -9.12
N ILE A 147 1.20 -15.09 -8.60
CA ILE A 147 0.19 -14.14 -9.08
C ILE A 147 0.68 -12.70 -8.89
N ILE A 148 1.20 -12.37 -7.71
CA ILE A 148 1.72 -11.02 -7.40
C ILE A 148 2.90 -10.69 -8.33
N LEU A 149 3.85 -11.60 -8.48
CA LEU A 149 5.02 -11.41 -9.35
C LEU A 149 4.64 -11.26 -10.81
N THR A 150 3.70 -12.07 -11.29
CA THR A 150 3.20 -12.00 -12.68
C THR A 150 2.54 -10.65 -12.92
N LYS A 151 1.60 -10.25 -12.05
CA LYS A 151 0.92 -8.96 -12.15
C LYS A 151 1.90 -7.78 -12.07
N ALA A 152 2.92 -7.83 -11.21
CA ALA A 152 3.93 -6.78 -11.14
C ALA A 152 4.73 -6.65 -12.45
N ARG A 153 5.10 -7.77 -13.07
CA ARG A 153 5.76 -7.79 -14.39
C ARG A 153 4.86 -7.22 -15.48
N ASP A 154 3.56 -7.53 -15.43
CA ASP A 154 2.57 -6.97 -16.36
C ASP A 154 2.49 -5.45 -16.21
N LEU A 155 2.38 -4.95 -14.97
CA LEU A 155 2.34 -3.52 -14.67
C LEU A 155 3.60 -2.80 -15.15
N ARG A 156 4.78 -3.43 -15.00
CA ARG A 156 6.04 -2.89 -15.53
C ARG A 156 6.03 -2.83 -17.05
N ARG A 157 5.61 -3.91 -17.73
CA ARG A 157 5.53 -3.95 -19.20
C ARG A 157 4.60 -2.88 -19.75
N SER A 158 3.43 -2.69 -19.12
CA SER A 158 2.45 -1.67 -19.52
C SER A 158 2.91 -0.23 -19.25
N ALA A 159 3.89 -0.01 -18.38
CA ALA A 159 4.44 1.32 -18.11
C ALA A 159 5.55 1.73 -19.09
N ILE A 160 6.28 0.75 -19.65
CA ILE A 160 7.43 0.99 -20.54
C ILE A 160 7.10 0.83 -22.04
N GLY A 161 6.00 0.14 -22.36
CA GLY A 161 5.49 -0.04 -23.72
C GLY A 161 4.52 1.06 -24.10
#